data_AF-A0AAV4EDI5-F1
#
_entry.id   AF-A0AAV4EDI5-F1
#
_cell.length_a   1.000
_cell.length_b   1.000
_cell.length_c   1.000
_cell.angle_alpha   90.00
_cell.angle_beta   90.00
_cell.angle_gamma   90.00
#
_symmetry.space_group_name_H-M   'P 1'
#
loop_
_entity.id
_entity.type
_entity.pdbx_description
1 polymer ?
#
loop_
_entity_poly.entity_id
_entity_poly.type
_entity_poly.pdbx_seq_one_letter_code
_entity_poly.pdbx_strand_id
1 'polypeptide(L)'
;MSPGLENDSEIRVLPDMGSDHRPTLITIRQNGIPPRQQRSRWNFKKANWEGFRATSEREFRNISWEDDIDGLEETFNSTILKSSQLHIPKDSHQKYKPFWNEEIEAAVSCRRQARIELEACPTIARKKLQQSNSSGEESHCHCKKKP
;
A
#
# COMPACT_ATOMS: atom_id res chain seq x y z
N MET A 1 32.45 1.29 -2.35
CA MET A 1 31.49 1.31 -3.47
C MET A 1 32.29 1.45 -4.75
N SER A 2 31.87 0.81 -5.86
CA SER A 2 32.54 1.02 -7.15
C SER A 2 32.33 2.46 -7.63
N PRO A 3 33.38 3.16 -8.13
CA PRO A 3 33.31 4.60 -8.47
C PRO A 3 32.21 4.97 -9.46
N GLY A 4 31.85 4.05 -10.37
CA GLY A 4 30.81 4.29 -11.37
C GLY A 4 29.39 4.41 -10.83
N LEU A 5 29.09 3.87 -9.64
CA LEU A 5 27.75 3.92 -9.05
C LEU A 5 27.54 5.14 -8.14
N GLU A 6 28.61 5.80 -7.71
CA GLU A 6 28.55 6.93 -6.79
C GLU A 6 27.92 8.17 -7.45
N ASN A 7 28.24 8.42 -8.72
CA ASN A 7 27.67 9.54 -9.48
C ASN A 7 26.21 9.32 -9.92
N ASP A 8 25.78 8.05 -9.98
CA ASP A 8 24.44 7.66 -10.44
C ASP A 8 23.52 7.26 -9.28
N SER A 9 23.93 7.50 -8.03
CA SER A 9 23.12 7.16 -6.86
C SER A 9 22.87 8.34 -5.92
N GLU A 10 21.70 8.32 -5.31
CA GLU A 10 21.28 9.26 -4.28
C GLU A 10 20.96 8.49 -3.00
N ILE A 11 21.57 8.89 -1.89
CA ILE A 11 21.38 8.25 -0.58
C ILE A 11 20.63 9.22 0.34
N ARG A 12 19.50 8.77 0.90
CA ARG A 12 18.72 9.53 1.90
C ARG A 12 18.32 8.63 3.05
N VAL A 13 18.37 9.16 4.28
CA VAL A 13 17.81 8.48 5.45
C VAL A 13 16.33 8.82 5.56
N LEU A 14 15.47 7.80 5.54
CA LEU A 14 14.02 7.95 5.61
C LEU A 14 13.55 8.25 7.04
N PRO A 15 12.37 8.89 7.19
CA PRO A 15 11.75 9.12 8.49
C PRO A 15 11.31 7.81 9.16
N ASP A 16 10.96 7.91 10.44
CA ASP A 16 10.57 6.79 11.30
C ASP A 16 9.43 5.94 10.70
N MET A 17 9.72 4.65 10.48
CA MET A 17 8.75 3.64 10.03
C MET A 17 8.26 2.72 11.16
N GLY A 18 8.50 3.09 12.42
CA GLY A 18 8.08 2.34 13.60
C GLY A 18 9.11 1.36 14.15
N SER A 19 10.33 1.39 13.62
CA SER A 19 11.52 0.72 14.16
C SER A 19 12.49 1.77 14.70
N ASP A 20 13.32 1.38 15.67
CA ASP A 20 14.36 2.27 16.20
C ASP A 20 15.38 2.65 15.12
N HIS A 21 15.64 1.72 14.20
CA HIS A 21 16.51 1.95 13.05
C HIS A 21 15.80 2.74 11.95
N ARG A 22 16.49 3.75 11.42
CA ARG A 22 16.04 4.50 10.25
C ARG A 22 16.45 3.76 8.98
N PRO A 23 15.51 3.47 8.06
CA PRO A 23 15.87 2.88 6.79
C PRO A 23 16.69 3.89 5.96
N THR A 24 17.77 3.41 5.35
CA THR A 24 18.51 4.17 4.35
C THR A 24 17.97 3.82 2.97
N LEU A 25 17.45 4.82 2.24
CA LEU A 25 17.03 4.69 0.86
C LEU A 25 18.20 5.05 -0.06
N ILE A 26 18.58 4.11 -0.92
CA ILE A 26 19.55 4.33 -1.98
C ILE A 26 18.78 4.26 -3.31
N THR A 27 18.72 5.37 -4.02
CA THR A 27 18.13 5.45 -5.36
C THR A 27 19.25 5.38 -6.38
N ILE A 28 19.24 4.38 -7.25
CA ILE A 28 20.21 4.23 -8.33
C ILE A 28 19.50 4.58 -9.63
N ARG A 29 20.05 5.52 -10.40
CA ARG A 29 19.52 5.95 -11.70
C ARG A 29 19.87 4.89 -12.75
N GLN A 30 19.04 3.85 -12.83
CA GLN A 30 19.11 2.87 -13.92
C GLN A 30 17.93 3.07 -14.87
N ASN A 31 18.23 3.04 -16.16
CA ASN A 31 17.19 2.98 -17.20
C ASN A 31 16.53 1.60 -17.14
N GLY A 32 15.22 1.54 -16.88
CA GLY A 32 14.41 0.40 -17.32
C GLY A 32 13.80 -0.56 -16.29
N ILE A 33 13.41 -0.10 -15.08
CA ILE A 33 12.44 -0.88 -14.29
C ILE A 33 11.09 -0.15 -14.32
N PRO A 34 10.08 -0.65 -15.06
CA PRO A 34 8.76 -0.06 -15.01
C PRO A 34 8.21 -0.16 -13.56
N PRO A 35 7.54 0.88 -13.06
CA PRO A 35 7.01 0.86 -11.70
C PRO A 35 6.06 -0.34 -11.52
N ARG A 36 6.15 -1.00 -10.36
CA ARG A 36 5.27 -2.12 -10.02
C ARG A 36 3.82 -1.61 -9.96
N GLN A 37 3.06 -1.88 -11.01
CA GLN A 37 1.64 -1.50 -11.07
C GLN A 37 0.85 -2.25 -9.99
N GLN A 38 0.00 -1.53 -9.26
CA GLN A 38 -0.94 -2.16 -8.32
C GLN A 38 -1.89 -3.04 -9.12
N ARG A 39 -2.05 -4.30 -8.70
CA ARG A 39 -3.01 -5.22 -9.33
C ARG A 39 -4.42 -4.81 -8.93
N SER A 40 -5.20 -4.29 -9.87
CA SER A 40 -6.64 -4.05 -9.66
C SER A 40 -7.40 -5.37 -9.68
N ARG A 41 -8.46 -5.46 -8.88
CA ARG A 41 -9.34 -6.64 -8.80
C ARG A 41 -10.75 -6.22 -9.20
N TRP A 42 -11.52 -7.17 -9.74
CA TRP A 42 -12.93 -6.93 -10.06
C TRP A 42 -13.70 -6.52 -8.81
N ASN A 43 -14.44 -5.43 -8.90
CA ASN A 43 -15.30 -4.94 -7.84
C ASN A 43 -16.77 -5.28 -8.15
N PHE A 44 -17.17 -6.49 -7.75
CA PHE A 44 -18.51 -7.01 -7.97
C PHE A 44 -19.62 -6.24 -7.23
N LYS A 45 -19.27 -5.49 -6.18
CA LYS A 45 -20.22 -4.64 -5.44
C LYS A 45 -20.65 -3.41 -6.26
N LYS A 46 -19.78 -2.90 -7.12
CA LYS A 46 -20.04 -1.75 -8.02
C LYS A 46 -20.43 -2.18 -9.44
N ALA A 47 -20.65 -3.47 -9.67
CA ALA A 47 -20.97 -3.98 -11.00
C ALA A 47 -22.37 -3.57 -11.46
N ASN A 48 -22.49 -3.15 -12.72
CA ASN A 48 -23.78 -3.00 -13.38
C ASN A 48 -24.23 -4.36 -13.95
N TRP A 49 -24.88 -5.17 -13.11
CA TRP A 49 -25.32 -6.51 -13.51
C TRP A 49 -26.37 -6.51 -14.63
N GLU A 50 -27.22 -5.50 -14.68
CA GLU A 50 -28.24 -5.36 -15.74
C GLU A 50 -27.58 -5.06 -17.09
N GLY A 51 -26.64 -4.12 -17.13
CA GLY A 51 -25.85 -3.80 -18.31
C GLY A 51 -25.00 -4.98 -18.79
N PHE A 52 -24.35 -5.69 -17.85
CA PHE A 52 -23.62 -6.93 -18.13
C PHE A 52 -24.53 -7.95 -18.81
N ARG A 53 -25.66 -8.26 -18.19
CA ARG A 53 -26.62 -9.24 -18.69
C ARG A 53 -27.14 -8.87 -20.08
N ALA A 54 -27.63 -7.65 -20.27
CA ALA A 54 -28.16 -7.19 -21.55
C ALA A 54 -27.11 -7.26 -22.67
N THR A 55 -25.86 -6.91 -22.36
CA THR A 55 -24.75 -6.97 -23.32
C THR A 55 -24.40 -8.42 -23.63
N SER A 56 -24.17 -9.26 -22.62
CA SER A 56 -23.81 -10.67 -22.84
C SER A 56 -24.89 -11.44 -23.57
N GLU A 57 -26.17 -11.28 -23.22
CA GLU A 57 -27.28 -11.93 -23.92
C GLU A 57 -27.38 -11.50 -25.38
N ARG A 58 -27.12 -10.22 -25.69
CA ARG A 58 -27.09 -9.74 -27.08
C ARG A 58 -25.95 -10.39 -27.87
N GLU A 59 -24.73 -10.40 -27.31
CA GLU A 59 -23.57 -10.97 -27.99
C GLU A 59 -23.73 -12.49 -28.17
N PHE A 60 -24.26 -13.21 -27.16
CA PHE A 60 -24.51 -14.65 -27.25
C PHE A 60 -25.55 -15.03 -28.30
N ARG A 61 -26.53 -14.18 -28.60
CA ARG A 61 -27.49 -14.41 -29.69
C ARG A 61 -26.84 -14.39 -31.08
N ASN A 62 -25.69 -13.73 -31.21
CA ASN A 62 -24.98 -13.56 -32.48
C ASN A 62 -23.86 -14.60 -32.67
N ILE A 63 -23.70 -15.55 -31.75
CA ILE A 63 -22.71 -16.61 -31.88
C ILE A 63 -23.15 -17.58 -32.98
N SER A 64 -22.22 -17.88 -33.90
CA SER A 64 -22.42 -18.94 -34.89
C SER A 64 -22.18 -20.30 -34.24
N TRP A 65 -23.09 -21.24 -34.49
CA TRP A 65 -22.98 -22.62 -34.02
C TRP A 65 -22.30 -23.54 -35.06
N GLU A 66 -21.88 -22.96 -36.18
CA GLU A 66 -21.21 -23.65 -37.28
C GLU A 66 -19.69 -23.74 -37.08
N ASP A 67 -19.16 -23.02 -36.08
CA ASP A 67 -17.76 -23.06 -35.70
C ASP A 67 -17.41 -24.37 -34.97
N ASP A 68 -16.13 -24.74 -35.04
CA ASP A 68 -15.60 -25.84 -34.24
C ASP A 68 -15.75 -25.56 -32.74
N ILE A 69 -15.78 -26.62 -31.93
CA ILE A 69 -16.01 -26.54 -30.47
C ILE A 69 -15.00 -25.60 -29.80
N ASP A 70 -13.74 -25.62 -30.25
CA ASP A 70 -12.68 -24.76 -29.71
C ASP A 70 -12.93 -23.27 -30.05
N GLY A 71 -13.40 -22.97 -31.27
CA GLY A 71 -13.74 -21.60 -31.68
C GLY A 71 -14.97 -21.06 -30.94
N LEU A 72 -15.93 -21.92 -30.66
CA LEU A 72 -17.10 -21.60 -29.85
C LEU A 72 -16.71 -21.29 -28.40
N GLU A 73 -15.81 -22.07 -27.81
CA GLU A 73 -15.28 -21.87 -26.46
C GLU A 73 -14.55 -20.52 -26.32
N GLU A 74 -13.69 -20.20 -27.28
CA GLU A 74 -12.98 -18.92 -27.31
C GLU A 74 -13.94 -17.73 -27.45
N THR A 75 -14.94 -17.86 -28.33
CA THR A 75 -15.96 -16.82 -28.55
C THR A 75 -16.80 -16.59 -27.31
N PHE A 76 -17.21 -17.67 -26.63
CA PHE A 76 -17.96 -17.60 -25.39
C PHE A 76 -17.16 -16.91 -24.27
N ASN A 77 -15.93 -17.36 -24.02
CA ASN A 77 -15.05 -16.80 -23.00
C ASN A 77 -14.74 -15.33 -23.26
N SER A 78 -14.39 -14.99 -24.50
CA SER A 78 -14.07 -13.62 -24.88
C SER A 78 -15.28 -12.69 -24.72
N THR A 79 -16.49 -13.17 -25.01
CA THR A 79 -17.74 -12.42 -24.83
C THR A 79 -18.02 -12.10 -23.35
N ILE A 80 -17.84 -13.09 -22.47
CA ILE A 80 -17.96 -12.88 -21.01
C ILE A 80 -16.93 -11.88 -20.53
N LEU A 81 -15.67 -12.02 -20.95
CA LEU A 81 -14.59 -11.14 -20.54
C LEU A 81 -14.81 -9.70 -21.01
N LYS A 82 -15.21 -9.50 -22.28
CA LYS A 82 -15.54 -8.18 -22.84
C LYS A 82 -16.71 -7.52 -22.09
N SER A 83 -17.80 -8.27 -21.88
CA SER A 83 -18.96 -7.78 -21.12
C SER A 83 -18.57 -7.42 -19.68
N SER A 84 -17.73 -8.25 -19.04
CA SER A 84 -17.23 -7.99 -17.70
C SER A 84 -16.39 -6.71 -17.66
N GLN A 85 -15.50 -6.49 -18.63
CA GLN A 85 -14.65 -5.30 -18.69
C GLN A 85 -15.44 -4.00 -18.84
N LEU A 86 -16.58 -4.05 -19.54
CA LEU A 86 -17.45 -2.89 -19.73
C LEU A 86 -18.27 -2.55 -18.48
N HIS A 87 -18.76 -3.55 -17.76
CA HIS A 87 -19.81 -3.37 -16.74
C HIS A 87 -19.35 -3.64 -15.30
N ILE A 88 -18.20 -4.27 -15.10
CA ILE A 88 -17.64 -4.58 -13.79
C ILE A 88 -16.36 -3.75 -13.61
N PRO A 89 -16.37 -2.70 -12.78
CA PRO A 89 -15.17 -1.90 -12.59
C PRO A 89 -14.08 -2.72 -11.89
N LYS A 90 -12.81 -2.46 -12.23
CA LYS A 90 -11.66 -2.97 -11.49
C LYS A 90 -11.15 -1.90 -10.55
N ASP A 91 -11.09 -2.22 -9.27
CA ASP A 91 -10.67 -1.28 -8.22
C ASP A 91 -9.48 -1.85 -7.46
N SER A 92 -8.67 -0.97 -6.87
CA SER A 92 -7.61 -1.36 -5.96
C SER A 92 -8.11 -1.16 -4.54
N HIS A 93 -8.23 -2.25 -3.77
CA HIS A 93 -8.66 -2.12 -2.38
C HIS A 93 -7.58 -1.44 -1.54
N GLN A 94 -8.01 -0.53 -0.67
CA GLN A 94 -7.14 0.03 0.36
C GLN A 94 -6.62 -1.09 1.26
N LYS A 95 -5.32 -1.04 1.59
CA LYS A 95 -4.70 -2.05 2.46
C LYS A 95 -5.31 -1.94 3.85
N TYR A 96 -6.14 -2.92 4.22
CA TYR A 96 -6.63 -3.09 5.57
C TYR A 96 -5.44 -3.32 6.53
N LYS A 97 -5.42 -2.61 7.66
CA LYS A 97 -4.45 -2.81 8.73
C LYS A 97 -5.11 -3.63 9.84
N PRO A 98 -4.85 -4.94 9.94
CA PRO A 98 -5.45 -5.77 10.98
C PRO A 98 -5.01 -5.27 12.36
N PHE A 99 -5.94 -5.28 13.32
CA PHE A 99 -5.73 -4.88 14.71
C PHE A 99 -5.37 -3.40 14.95
N TRP A 100 -5.45 -2.55 13.93
CA TRP A 100 -5.22 -1.12 14.10
C TRP A 100 -6.45 -0.45 14.70
N ASN A 101 -6.35 0.04 15.94
CA ASN A 101 -7.40 0.73 16.66
C ASN A 101 -6.95 2.14 17.08
N GLU A 102 -7.86 2.93 17.65
CA GLU A 102 -7.60 4.32 18.07
C GLU A 102 -6.53 4.41 19.17
N GLU A 103 -6.47 3.42 20.07
CA GLU A 103 -5.49 3.37 21.15
C GLU A 103 -4.06 3.18 20.62
N ILE A 104 -3.89 2.28 19.65
CA ILE A 104 -2.61 2.04 18.99
C ILE A 104 -2.18 3.26 18.17
N GLU A 105 -3.11 3.90 17.46
CA GLU A 105 -2.82 5.16 16.74
C GLU A 105 -2.34 6.25 17.70
N ALA A 106 -3.02 6.42 18.85
CA ALA A 106 -2.62 7.37 19.88
C ALA A 106 -1.23 7.05 20.45
N ALA A 107 -0.97 5.79 20.81
CA ALA A 107 0.32 5.35 21.34
C ALA A 107 1.48 5.58 20.35
N VAL A 108 1.26 5.24 19.06
CA VAL A 108 2.25 5.47 18.00
C VAL A 108 2.50 6.96 17.77
N SER A 109 1.45 7.79 17.83
CA SER A 109 1.57 9.25 17.72
C SER A 109 2.39 9.84 18.86
N CYS A 110 2.11 9.44 20.11
CA CYS A 110 2.88 9.87 21.28
C CYS A 110 4.36 9.50 21.17
N ARG A 111 4.66 8.26 20.79
CA ARG A 111 6.04 7.81 20.60
C ARG A 111 6.77 8.65 19.55
N ARG A 112 6.11 8.93 18.42
CA ARG A 112 6.68 9.77 17.35
C ARG A 112 6.94 11.19 17.82
N GLN A 113 6.02 11.78 18.57
CA GLN A 113 6.18 13.12 19.12
C GLN A 113 7.37 13.19 20.09
N ALA A 114 7.47 12.24 21.03
CA ALA A 114 8.60 12.14 21.94
C ALA A 114 9.93 12.01 21.18
N ARG A 115 9.96 11.23 20.08
CA ARG A 115 11.15 11.09 19.23
C ARG A 115 11.53 12.41 18.53
N ILE A 116 10.56 13.16 18.01
CA ILE A 116 10.80 14.45 17.37
C ILE A 116 11.39 15.46 18.37
N GLU A 117 10.80 15.55 19.56
CA GLU A 117 11.30 16.42 20.65
C GLU A 117 12.73 16.07 21.03
N LEU A 118 12.99 14.77 21.14
CA LEU A 118 14.27 14.20 21.49
C LEU A 118 15.37 14.49 20.44
N GLU A 119 15.02 14.53 19.16
CA GLU A 119 15.93 14.83 18.05
C GLU A 119 16.14 16.34 17.84
N ALA A 120 15.15 17.17 18.18
CA ALA A 120 15.23 18.63 18.05
C ALA A 120 16.20 19.28 19.05
N CYS A 121 16.51 18.64 20.19
CA CYS A 121 17.43 19.16 21.20
C CYS A 121 18.62 18.21 21.44
N PRO A 122 19.68 18.29 20.61
CA PRO A 122 20.90 17.51 20.82
C PRO A 122 21.79 18.23 21.85
N THR A 123 21.46 18.16 23.14
CA THR A 123 22.34 18.70 24.18
C THR A 123 22.63 17.66 25.25
N ILE A 124 23.86 17.72 25.77
CA ILE A 124 24.54 16.83 26.71
C ILE A 124 23.70 16.41 27.95
N ALA A 125 22.61 17.11 28.26
CA ALA A 125 21.61 16.75 29.27
C ALA A 125 21.01 15.34 29.12
N ARG A 126 20.97 14.80 27.90
CA ARG A 126 20.32 13.52 27.58
C ARG A 126 21.00 12.28 28.15
N LYS A 127 22.29 12.34 28.47
CA LYS A 127 23.06 11.18 29.01
C LYS A 127 22.60 10.78 30.42
N LYS A 128 22.04 11.72 31.20
CA LYS A 128 21.51 11.44 32.55
C LYS A 128 20.15 10.76 32.54
N LEU A 129 19.28 11.08 31.57
CA LEU A 129 17.94 10.46 31.43
C LEU A 129 18.00 9.00 30.94
N GLN A 130 19.01 8.64 30.15
CA GLN A 130 19.20 7.24 29.75
C GLN A 130 19.66 6.35 30.92
N GLN A 131 20.32 6.92 31.94
CA GLN A 131 20.75 6.19 33.14
C GLN A 131 19.63 6.04 34.18
N SER A 132 18.64 6.94 34.21
CA SER A 132 17.48 6.83 35.11
C SER A 132 16.42 5.85 34.59
N ASN A 133 16.30 5.67 33.27
CA ASN A 133 15.30 4.75 32.69
C ASN A 133 15.74 3.28 32.71
N SER A 134 17.02 2.98 32.95
CA SER A 134 17.50 1.62 33.26
C SER A 134 17.12 1.14 34.67
N SER A 135 16.47 1.99 35.49
CA SER A 135 16.04 1.69 36.86
C SER A 135 14.59 1.22 36.99
N GLY A 136 13.83 1.12 35.88
CA GLY A 136 12.51 0.50 35.87
C GLY A 136 11.40 1.33 36.51
N GLU A 137 11.06 2.48 35.92
CA GLU A 137 9.77 3.13 36.18
C GLU A 137 9.03 3.37 34.85
N GLU A 138 7.90 2.66 34.69
CA GLU A 138 6.99 2.82 33.57
C GLU A 138 6.32 4.20 33.65
N SER A 139 6.76 5.12 32.80
CA SER A 139 6.10 6.41 32.62
C SER A 139 4.90 6.22 31.68
N HIS A 140 3.72 6.09 32.28
CA HIS A 140 2.44 6.09 31.59
C HIS A 140 2.29 7.38 30.77
N CYS A 141 2.35 7.26 29.44
CA CYS A 141 2.24 8.40 28.52
C CYS A 141 0.81 8.96 28.54
N HIS A 142 0.60 10.02 29.33
CA HIS A 142 -0.68 10.73 29.41
C HIS A 142 -0.85 11.63 28.19
N CYS A 143 -1.30 11.07 27.07
CA CYS A 143 -1.77 11.86 25.93
C CYS A 143 -3.11 12.49 26.33
N LYS A 144 -3.09 13.79 26.67
CA LYS A 144 -4.33 14.51 26.98
C LYS A 144 -5.20 14.55 25.73
N LYS A 145 -6.33 13.83 25.77
CA LYS A 145 -7.43 14.01 24.81
C LYS A 145 -7.87 15.48 24.86
N LYS A 146 -7.71 16.19 23.74
CA LYS A 146 -8.32 17.52 23.60
C LYS A 146 -9.83 17.36 23.39
N PRO A 147 -10.66 18.29 23.91
CA PRO A 147 -12.12 18.24 23.82
C PRO A 147 -12.62 18.36 22.38
#